data_AF-A0A512BYB3-F1
#
_entry.id   AF-A0A512BYB3-F1
#
_cell.length_a   1.000
_cell.length_b   1.000
_cell.length_c   1.000
_cell.angle_alpha   90.00
_cell.angle_beta   90.00
_cell.angle_gamma   90.00
#
_symmetry.space_group_name_H-M   'P 1'
#
loop_
_entity.id
_entity.type
_entity.pdbx_description
1 polymer ?
#
loop_
_entity_poly.entity_id
_entity_poly.type
_entity_poly.pdbx_seq_one_letter_code
_entity_poly.pdbx_strand_id
1 'polypeptide(L)'
;MKNTLNQPWANIAVAAAPWTPTVGEATAISDLKDAISVALSGGSTSCSNTGSTRSRYSEALCAVGEFLRKLGVPSVEADTFYMLAEAIGDLDVGSIHSLFKDLGHPLLRVSKPANKPLDISQVARQRASIALALVALIAAGRKKQEAAAFLAENHPEIRTIVGKKSKNLKSTITEWDKSFRNKSVKNSTALQLYDLQEPKVAAQIKGIALALRQQKAEELADRVVREALGLSLHFNPNERP
;
A
#
# COMPACT_ATOMS: atom_id res chain seq x y z
N MET A 1 23.19 -24.24 -36.09
CA MET A 1 21.91 -23.50 -36.03
C MET A 1 21.95 -22.60 -34.80
N LYS A 2 22.15 -21.28 -34.96
CA LYS A 2 22.17 -20.31 -33.86
C LYS A 2 20.76 -19.75 -33.72
N ASN A 3 20.13 -19.99 -32.57
CA ASN A 3 18.79 -19.52 -32.26
C ASN A 3 18.90 -18.04 -31.84
N THR A 4 18.70 -17.12 -32.78
CA THR A 4 18.57 -15.69 -32.48
C THR A 4 17.24 -15.45 -31.80
N LEU A 5 17.27 -15.32 -30.47
CA LEU A 5 16.15 -14.81 -29.68
C LEU A 5 15.80 -13.41 -30.20
N ASN A 6 14.64 -13.33 -30.85
CA ASN A 6 14.00 -12.09 -31.25
C ASN A 6 13.62 -11.35 -29.96
N GLN A 7 14.37 -10.31 -29.58
CA GLN A 7 14.10 -9.49 -28.39
C GLN A 7 13.09 -8.39 -28.78
N PRO A 8 11.80 -8.52 -28.42
CA PRO A 8 10.75 -7.60 -28.88
C PRO A 8 10.92 -6.15 -28.37
N TRP A 9 11.80 -5.92 -27.39
CA TRP A 9 12.08 -4.56 -26.88
C TRP A 9 13.08 -3.76 -27.72
N ALA A 10 13.80 -4.39 -28.66
CA ALA A 10 14.83 -3.69 -29.45
C ALA A 10 14.28 -2.69 -30.49
N ASN A 11 12.95 -2.67 -30.71
CA ASN A 11 12.29 -1.81 -31.71
C ASN A 11 11.43 -0.68 -31.13
N ILE A 12 11.52 -0.37 -29.83
CA ILE A 12 10.86 0.82 -29.28
C ILE A 12 11.79 2.03 -29.44
N ALA A 13 12.10 2.37 -30.69
CA ALA A 13 12.59 3.70 -31.05
C ALA A 13 11.42 4.45 -31.68
N VAL A 14 10.39 4.74 -30.86
CA VAL A 14 9.40 5.74 -31.24
C VAL A 14 10.13 7.07 -31.23
N ALA A 15 10.24 7.71 -32.39
CA ALA A 15 10.75 9.06 -32.54
C ALA A 15 9.81 10.03 -31.79
N ALA A 16 9.97 10.11 -30.47
CA ALA A 16 9.33 11.15 -29.69
C ALA A 16 9.95 12.47 -30.12
N ALA A 17 9.12 13.42 -30.58
CA ALA A 17 9.54 14.79 -30.77
C ALA A 17 10.22 15.29 -29.48
N PRO A 18 11.26 16.14 -29.56
CA PRO A 18 11.94 16.65 -28.39
C PRO A 18 10.92 17.34 -27.48
N TRP A 19 10.57 16.67 -26.38
CA TRP A 19 9.69 17.23 -25.38
C TRP A 19 10.41 18.39 -24.72
N THR A 20 9.85 19.58 -24.83
CA THR A 20 10.33 20.77 -24.14
C THR A 20 9.46 20.98 -22.90
N PRO A 21 10.02 20.79 -21.70
CA PRO A 21 9.24 20.99 -20.48
C PRO A 21 8.80 22.45 -20.38
N THR A 22 7.56 22.64 -19.95
CA THR A 22 7.08 23.94 -19.46
C THR A 22 7.93 24.40 -18.28
N VAL A 23 7.89 25.70 -17.96
CA VAL A 23 8.63 26.25 -16.80
C VAL A 23 8.27 25.52 -15.50
N GLY A 24 7.00 25.13 -15.33
CA GLY A 24 6.55 24.33 -14.18
C GLY A 24 7.13 22.92 -14.16
N GLU A 25 7.18 22.25 -15.31
CA GLU A 25 7.79 20.92 -15.44
C GLU A 25 9.31 20.95 -15.24
N ALA A 26 9.99 22.00 -15.70
CA ALA A 26 11.43 22.17 -15.51
C ALA A 26 11.79 22.31 -14.01
N THR A 27 11.02 23.09 -13.26
CA THR A 27 11.17 23.19 -11.79
C THR A 27 10.90 21.84 -11.13
N ALA A 28 9.81 21.17 -11.49
CA ALA A 28 9.48 19.87 -10.91
C ALA A 28 10.55 18.79 -11.21
N ILE A 29 11.18 18.83 -12.39
CA ILE A 29 12.30 17.94 -12.74
C ILE A 29 13.52 18.26 -11.88
N SER A 30 13.83 19.54 -11.63
CA SER A 30 14.91 19.94 -10.74
C SER A 30 14.66 19.41 -9.32
N ASP A 31 13.46 19.64 -8.80
CA ASP A 31 13.06 19.16 -7.47
C ASP A 31 13.17 17.63 -7.35
N LEU A 32 12.75 16.88 -8.38
CA LEU A 32 12.89 15.42 -8.41
C LEU A 32 14.37 15.01 -8.40
N LYS A 33 15.22 15.65 -9.21
CA LYS A 33 16.65 15.35 -9.24
C LYS A 33 17.28 15.58 -7.88
N ASP A 34 16.97 16.69 -7.24
CA ASP A 34 17.46 17.02 -5.90
C ASP A 34 16.96 15.99 -4.88
N ALA A 35 15.68 15.62 -4.91
CA ALA A 35 15.11 14.60 -4.04
C ALA A 35 15.77 13.21 -4.21
N ILE A 36 15.98 12.77 -5.45
CA ILE A 36 16.68 11.51 -5.75
C ILE A 36 18.14 11.59 -5.29
N SER A 37 18.83 12.69 -5.57
CA SER A 37 20.21 12.89 -5.13
C SER A 37 20.33 12.85 -3.61
N VAL A 38 19.44 13.53 -2.88
CA VAL A 38 19.40 13.50 -1.42
C VAL A 38 19.18 12.07 -0.89
N ALA A 39 18.21 11.34 -1.44
CA ALA A 39 17.92 9.96 -1.07
C ALA A 39 19.12 9.04 -1.31
N LEU A 40 19.77 9.13 -2.48
CA LEU A 40 20.89 8.26 -2.84
C LEU A 40 22.19 8.61 -2.10
N SER A 41 22.43 9.89 -1.83
CA SER A 41 23.59 10.37 -1.08
C SER A 41 23.50 10.10 0.42
N GLY A 42 22.35 9.65 0.94
CA GLY A 42 22.14 9.45 2.38
C GLY A 42 22.10 10.77 3.15
N GLY A 43 21.70 11.86 2.49
CA GLY A 43 21.71 13.21 3.03
C GLY A 43 20.58 13.47 4.01
N SER A 44 20.55 12.79 5.16
CA SER A 44 19.80 13.27 6.32
C SER A 44 20.65 14.30 7.06
N THR A 45 20.18 15.54 7.15
CA THR A 45 20.75 16.62 7.99
C THR A 45 20.50 16.41 9.50
N SER A 46 20.12 15.21 9.96
CA SER A 46 19.89 14.95 11.38
C SER A 46 20.18 13.49 11.75
N CYS A 47 21.33 13.30 12.42
CA CYS A 47 21.68 12.22 13.36
C CYS A 47 21.13 10.80 13.11
N SER A 48 21.53 10.13 12.03
CA SER A 48 21.88 8.68 11.98
C SER A 48 22.01 8.20 10.52
N ASN A 49 23.23 8.20 10.00
CA ASN A 49 23.54 7.81 8.63
C ASN A 49 23.64 6.28 8.50
N THR A 50 22.55 5.55 8.79
CA THR A 50 22.51 4.07 8.85
C THR A 50 21.46 3.44 7.95
N GLY A 51 20.92 4.18 6.97
CA GLY A 51 20.02 3.60 5.97
C GLY A 51 20.75 2.54 5.14
N SER A 52 20.19 1.33 5.06
CA SER A 52 20.66 0.31 4.12
C SER A 52 20.64 0.88 2.69
N THR A 53 21.45 0.33 1.77
CA THR A 53 21.37 0.69 0.34
C THR A 53 19.93 0.57 -0.18
N ARG A 54 19.13 -0.37 0.35
CA ARG A 54 17.73 -0.56 -0.01
C ARG A 54 16.81 0.54 0.52
N SER A 55 17.04 1.07 1.72
CA SER A 55 16.31 2.22 2.25
C SER A 55 16.41 3.42 1.29
N ARG A 56 17.63 3.71 0.82
CA ARG A 56 17.88 4.80 -0.13
C ARG A 56 17.17 4.61 -1.47
N TYR A 57 17.13 3.38 -1.99
CA TYR A 57 16.36 3.06 -3.19
C TYR A 57 14.85 3.16 -2.96
N SER A 58 14.36 2.75 -1.80
CA SER A 58 12.96 2.89 -1.40
C SER A 58 12.54 4.37 -1.38
N GLU A 59 13.35 5.23 -0.74
CA GLU A 59 13.13 6.68 -0.70
C GLU A 59 13.14 7.32 -2.09
N ALA A 60 14.10 6.95 -2.95
CA ALA A 60 14.17 7.45 -4.31
C ALA A 60 12.93 7.05 -5.14
N LEU A 61 12.42 5.83 -4.97
CA LEU A 61 11.20 5.37 -5.63
C LEU A 61 9.96 6.12 -5.15
N CYS A 62 9.85 6.40 -3.85
CA CYS A 62 8.80 7.27 -3.30
C CYS A 62 8.84 8.66 -3.93
N ALA A 63 10.03 9.28 -4.05
CA ALA A 63 10.19 10.59 -4.68
C ALA A 63 9.73 10.59 -6.15
N VAL A 64 10.02 9.52 -6.90
CA VAL A 64 9.52 9.35 -8.28
C VAL A 64 7.99 9.24 -8.29
N GLY A 65 7.40 8.43 -7.41
CA GLY A 65 5.95 8.30 -7.30
C GLY A 65 5.26 9.64 -6.95
N GLU A 66 5.85 10.45 -6.07
CA GLU A 66 5.35 11.78 -5.73
C GLU A 66 5.40 12.74 -6.92
N PHE A 67 6.52 12.73 -7.65
CA PHE A 67 6.68 13.54 -8.86
C PHE A 67 5.63 13.18 -9.92
N LEU A 68 5.42 11.89 -10.19
CA LEU A 68 4.43 11.44 -11.18
C LEU A 68 3.01 11.89 -10.81
N ARG A 69 2.64 11.82 -9.52
CA ARG A 69 1.35 12.36 -9.04
C ARG A 69 1.23 13.87 -9.28
N LYS A 70 2.30 14.64 -9.02
CA LYS A 70 2.31 16.10 -9.28
C LYS A 70 2.14 16.44 -10.76
N LEU A 71 2.61 15.58 -11.66
CA LEU A 71 2.43 15.72 -13.10
C LEU A 71 1.04 15.26 -13.60
N GLY A 72 0.17 14.77 -12.71
CA GLY A 72 -1.16 14.28 -13.10
C GLY A 72 -1.12 12.95 -13.86
N VAL A 73 -0.02 12.20 -13.77
CA VAL A 73 0.03 10.81 -14.24
C VAL A 73 -1.04 10.01 -13.48
N PRO A 74 -1.75 9.07 -14.13
CA PRO A 74 -2.81 8.35 -13.45
C PRO A 74 -2.27 7.64 -12.20
N SER A 75 -3.13 7.53 -11.19
CA SER A 75 -2.69 7.09 -9.85
C SER A 75 -2.08 5.69 -9.89
N VAL A 76 -2.54 4.82 -10.78
CA VAL A 76 -2.08 3.44 -10.92
C VAL A 76 -0.58 3.37 -11.22
N GLU A 77 -0.08 4.17 -12.17
CA GLU A 77 1.32 4.19 -12.55
C GLU A 77 2.19 4.80 -11.44
N ALA A 78 1.73 5.89 -10.82
CA ALA A 78 2.46 6.49 -9.71
C ALA A 78 2.50 5.56 -8.48
N ASP A 79 1.39 4.88 -8.17
CA ASP A 79 1.26 3.92 -7.06
C ASP A 79 2.15 2.70 -7.23
N THR A 80 2.50 2.35 -8.48
CA THR A 80 3.45 1.26 -8.76
C THR A 80 4.83 1.55 -8.18
N PHE A 81 5.28 2.81 -8.19
CA PHE A 81 6.59 3.18 -7.61
C PHE A 81 6.58 3.08 -6.09
N TYR A 82 5.49 3.49 -5.43
CA TYR A 82 5.36 3.29 -3.98
C TYR A 82 5.28 1.80 -3.63
N MET A 83 4.54 1.01 -4.41
CA MET A 83 4.47 -0.45 -4.20
C MET A 83 5.85 -1.10 -4.33
N LEU A 84 6.65 -0.67 -5.31
CA LEU A 84 8.02 -1.14 -5.47
C LEU A 84 8.92 -0.69 -4.32
N ALA A 85 8.78 0.55 -3.85
CA ALA A 85 9.51 1.09 -2.71
C ALA A 85 9.26 0.25 -1.44
N GLU A 86 7.99 -0.10 -1.19
CA GLU A 86 7.59 -0.94 -0.08
C GLU A 86 8.08 -2.38 -0.23
N ALA A 87 8.00 -2.96 -1.44
CA ALA A 87 8.51 -4.29 -1.71
C ALA A 87 10.03 -4.37 -1.42
N ILE A 88 10.79 -3.32 -1.75
CA ILE A 88 12.21 -3.22 -1.39
C ILE A 88 12.39 -3.13 0.13
N GLY A 89 11.56 -2.34 0.82
CA GLY A 89 11.57 -2.26 2.28
C GLY A 89 11.25 -3.58 2.98
N ASP A 90 10.35 -4.39 2.40
CA ASP A 90 10.02 -5.72 2.94
C ASP A 90 11.24 -6.65 2.98
N LEU A 91 12.17 -6.51 2.03
CA LEU A 91 13.41 -7.30 2.00
C LEU A 91 14.30 -7.05 3.21
N ASP A 92 14.27 -5.84 3.78
CA ASP A 92 15.07 -5.47 4.95
C ASP A 92 14.52 -6.04 6.25
N VAL A 93 13.21 -6.27 6.32
CA VAL A 93 12.56 -6.93 7.47
C VAL A 93 12.48 -8.45 7.32
N GLY A 94 13.11 -9.00 6.28
CA GLY A 94 13.19 -10.43 6.02
C GLY A 94 11.93 -11.02 5.37
N SER A 95 11.14 -10.19 4.71
CA SER A 95 9.89 -10.57 4.04
C SER A 95 10.02 -10.43 2.52
N ILE A 96 9.53 -11.41 1.76
CA ILE A 96 9.56 -11.37 0.30
C ILE A 96 8.17 -10.97 -0.20
N HIS A 97 8.06 -9.79 -0.81
CA HIS A 97 6.84 -9.38 -1.51
C HIS A 97 6.59 -10.31 -2.71
N SER A 98 5.32 -10.54 -3.04
CA SER A 98 4.89 -11.33 -4.20
C SER A 98 5.57 -10.93 -5.52
N LEU A 99 5.84 -9.63 -5.71
CA LEU A 99 6.54 -9.08 -6.88
C LEU A 99 7.93 -9.67 -7.11
N PHE A 100 8.59 -10.16 -6.04
CA PHE A 100 9.98 -10.62 -6.10
C PHE A 100 10.13 -12.14 -6.01
N LYS A 101 9.03 -12.88 -5.81
CA LYS A 101 9.06 -14.30 -5.46
C LYS A 101 9.80 -15.17 -6.48
N ASP A 102 9.76 -14.79 -7.75
CA ASP A 102 10.28 -15.61 -8.86
C ASP A 102 11.48 -14.98 -9.59
N LEU A 103 11.97 -13.82 -9.14
CA LEU A 103 12.97 -13.06 -9.90
C LEU A 103 14.41 -13.55 -9.77
N GLY A 104 14.71 -14.44 -8.81
CA GLY A 104 16.03 -15.08 -8.65
C GLY A 104 17.24 -14.13 -8.46
N HIS A 105 17.02 -12.82 -8.39
CA HIS A 105 18.07 -11.82 -8.51
C HIS A 105 18.86 -11.66 -7.20
N PRO A 106 20.21 -11.65 -7.20
CA PRO A 106 21.03 -11.57 -5.99
C PRO A 106 20.74 -10.36 -5.08
N LEU A 107 20.35 -9.22 -5.66
CA LEU A 107 20.02 -8.00 -4.90
C LEU A 107 18.68 -8.10 -4.15
N LEU A 108 17.79 -9.02 -4.57
CA LEU A 108 16.47 -9.25 -3.98
C LEU A 108 16.50 -10.32 -2.87
N ARG A 109 17.69 -10.70 -2.38
CA ARG A 109 17.82 -11.63 -1.26
C ARG A 109 17.32 -10.99 0.03
N VAL A 110 16.34 -11.60 0.69
CA VAL A 110 15.92 -11.17 2.02
C VAL A 110 17.08 -11.15 3.01
N SER A 111 17.13 -10.10 3.82
CA SER A 111 17.97 -10.06 5.01
C SER A 111 17.48 -11.15 5.95
N LYS A 112 18.37 -12.02 6.48
CA LYS A 112 17.97 -13.04 7.46
C LYS A 112 17.53 -12.32 8.74
N PRO A 113 16.24 -12.34 9.12
CA PRO A 113 15.83 -11.64 10.32
C PRO A 113 16.29 -12.44 11.55
N ALA A 114 16.76 -11.73 12.58
CA ALA A 114 17.12 -12.36 13.87
C ALA A 114 15.89 -12.94 14.59
N ASN A 115 14.69 -12.44 14.26
CA ASN A 115 13.41 -12.83 14.83
C ASN A 115 12.46 -13.32 13.73
N LYS A 116 11.26 -13.77 14.12
CA LYS A 116 10.18 -14.07 13.16
C LYS A 116 10.00 -12.88 12.20
N PRO A 117 9.94 -13.13 10.87
CA PRO A 117 9.72 -12.07 9.90
C PRO A 117 8.46 -11.27 10.24
N LEU A 118 8.52 -9.96 10.02
CA LEU A 118 7.33 -9.11 10.11
C LEU A 118 6.36 -9.47 9.00
N ASP A 119 5.07 -9.15 9.17
CA ASP A 119 4.14 -9.29 8.06
C ASP A 119 4.63 -8.45 6.86
N ILE A 120 4.51 -8.99 5.66
CA ILE A 120 4.75 -8.28 4.39
C ILE A 120 3.89 -7.01 4.39
N SER A 121 4.41 -5.89 3.91
CA SER A 121 3.73 -4.59 3.96
C SER A 121 2.34 -4.62 3.34
N GLN A 122 2.16 -5.34 2.24
CA GLN A 122 0.85 -5.59 1.63
C GLN A 122 -0.16 -6.19 2.63
N VAL A 123 0.23 -7.26 3.34
CA VAL A 123 -0.63 -7.93 4.33
C VAL A 123 -0.94 -6.99 5.49
N ALA A 124 0.04 -6.20 5.94
CA ALA A 124 -0.18 -5.23 7.01
C ALA A 124 -1.20 -4.15 6.61
N ARG A 125 -1.12 -3.61 5.39
CA ARG A 125 -2.12 -2.66 4.85
C ARG A 125 -3.50 -3.30 4.71
N GLN A 126 -3.57 -4.52 4.21
CA GLN A 126 -4.84 -5.25 4.10
C GLN A 126 -5.55 -5.36 5.45
N ARG A 127 -4.79 -5.73 6.50
CA ARG A 127 -5.31 -5.78 7.87
C ARG A 127 -5.74 -4.41 8.38
N ALA A 128 -5.01 -3.34 8.06
CA ALA A 128 -5.39 -1.97 8.40
C ALA A 128 -6.72 -1.58 7.74
N SER A 129 -6.88 -1.85 6.45
CA SER A 129 -8.13 -1.58 5.71
C SER A 129 -9.32 -2.36 6.27
N ILE A 130 -9.13 -3.64 6.62
CA ILE A 130 -10.20 -4.44 7.25
C ILE A 130 -10.54 -3.92 8.64
N ALA A 131 -9.55 -3.45 9.41
CA ALA A 131 -9.80 -2.77 10.67
C ALA A 131 -10.59 -1.47 10.47
N LEU A 132 -10.31 -0.68 9.43
CA LEU A 132 -11.09 0.51 9.07
C LEU A 132 -12.53 0.17 8.65
N ALA A 133 -12.74 -0.93 7.92
CA ALA A 133 -14.09 -1.43 7.61
C ALA A 133 -14.86 -1.79 8.90
N LEU A 134 -14.20 -2.37 9.90
CA LEU A 134 -14.78 -2.60 11.22
C LEU A 134 -15.16 -1.29 11.91
N VAL A 135 -14.31 -0.27 11.82
CA VAL A 135 -14.58 1.08 12.37
C VAL A 135 -15.83 1.70 11.74
N ALA A 136 -15.99 1.59 10.42
CA ALA A 136 -17.17 2.09 9.73
C ALA A 136 -18.47 1.47 10.29
N LEU A 137 -18.48 0.15 10.46
CA LEU A 137 -19.63 -0.58 10.99
C LEU A 137 -19.92 -0.23 12.47
N ILE A 138 -18.90 -0.07 13.29
CA ILE A 138 -19.06 0.38 14.69
C ILE A 138 -19.60 1.81 14.73
N ALA A 139 -19.11 2.70 13.86
CA ALA A 139 -19.58 4.08 13.77
C ALA A 139 -21.05 4.20 13.34
N ALA A 140 -21.58 3.20 12.61
CA ALA A 140 -23.00 3.10 12.30
C ALA A 140 -23.87 2.61 13.47
N GLY A 141 -23.26 2.16 14.58
CA GLY A 141 -23.95 1.75 15.80
C GLY A 141 -23.95 0.24 16.06
N ARG A 142 -23.31 -0.58 15.20
CA ARG A 142 -23.16 -2.02 15.49
C ARG A 142 -22.23 -2.26 16.67
N LYS A 143 -22.51 -3.31 17.46
CA LYS A 143 -21.54 -3.77 18.45
C LYS A 143 -20.32 -4.34 17.75
N LYS A 144 -19.14 -4.17 18.35
CA LYS A 144 -17.85 -4.63 17.78
C LYS A 144 -17.87 -6.11 17.36
N GLN A 145 -18.48 -6.99 18.16
CA GLN A 145 -18.57 -8.42 17.84
C GLN A 145 -19.51 -8.71 16.66
N GLU A 146 -20.63 -8.00 16.56
CA GLU A 146 -21.58 -8.12 15.44
C GLU A 146 -20.98 -7.59 14.14
N ALA A 147 -20.24 -6.48 14.21
CA ALA A 147 -19.52 -5.93 13.07
C ALA A 147 -18.41 -6.87 12.58
N ALA A 148 -17.63 -7.47 13.49
CA ALA A 148 -16.62 -8.46 13.12
C ALA A 148 -17.23 -9.76 12.57
N ALA A 149 -18.39 -10.18 13.11
CA ALA A 149 -19.15 -11.30 12.57
C ALA A 149 -19.62 -11.04 11.15
N PHE A 150 -20.19 -9.85 10.90
CA PHE A 150 -20.62 -9.43 9.58
C PHE A 150 -19.47 -9.48 8.56
N LEU A 151 -18.30 -8.92 8.88
CA LEU A 151 -17.14 -8.98 7.98
C LEU A 151 -16.67 -10.42 7.72
N ALA A 152 -16.63 -11.25 8.76
CA ALA A 152 -16.20 -12.64 8.64
C ALA A 152 -17.15 -13.51 7.80
N GLU A 153 -18.45 -13.19 7.80
CA GLU A 153 -19.49 -13.91 7.07
C GLU A 153 -19.59 -13.44 5.61
N ASN A 154 -19.50 -12.13 5.36
CA ASN A 154 -19.64 -11.55 4.02
C ASN A 154 -18.34 -11.55 3.21
N HIS A 155 -17.18 -11.68 3.86
CA HIS A 155 -15.87 -11.67 3.20
C HIS A 155 -15.00 -12.85 3.65
N PRO A 156 -15.34 -14.10 3.27
CA PRO A 156 -14.55 -15.27 3.62
C PRO A 156 -13.10 -15.20 3.10
N GLU A 157 -12.83 -14.40 2.06
CA GLU A 157 -11.51 -14.19 1.46
C GLU A 157 -10.52 -13.53 2.42
N ILE A 158 -10.98 -12.86 3.49
CA ILE A 158 -10.10 -12.35 4.55
C ILE A 158 -9.24 -13.48 5.14
N ARG A 159 -9.71 -14.73 5.11
CA ARG A 159 -8.92 -15.89 5.57
C ARG A 159 -7.56 -16.03 4.89
N THR A 160 -7.40 -15.51 3.68
CA THR A 160 -6.14 -15.56 2.93
C THR A 160 -5.00 -14.79 3.63
N ILE A 161 -5.32 -13.76 4.43
CA ILE A 161 -4.33 -12.87 5.08
C ILE A 161 -4.21 -13.07 6.60
N VAL A 162 -5.04 -13.94 7.16
CA VAL A 162 -5.15 -14.27 8.60
C VAL A 162 -4.01 -15.16 9.09
N GLY A 163 -3.31 -15.82 8.17
CA GLY A 163 -2.24 -16.76 8.46
C GLY A 163 -2.77 -18.12 8.95
N LYS A 164 -2.01 -19.19 8.69
CA LYS A 164 -2.44 -20.59 8.87
C LYS A 164 -2.85 -20.99 10.30
N LYS A 165 -2.52 -20.20 11.32
CA LYS A 165 -2.68 -20.56 12.74
C LYS A 165 -3.96 -20.05 13.39
N SER A 166 -4.69 -19.13 12.76
CA SER A 166 -5.89 -18.59 13.40
C SER A 166 -7.12 -19.46 13.10
N LYS A 167 -7.80 -19.88 14.16
CA LYS A 167 -9.01 -20.70 14.09
C LYS A 167 -10.29 -19.86 13.95
N ASN A 168 -10.26 -18.61 14.40
CA ASN A 168 -11.46 -17.76 14.48
C ASN A 168 -11.22 -16.41 13.79
N LEU A 169 -11.90 -16.22 12.66
CA LEU A 169 -11.80 -15.02 11.85
C LEU A 169 -12.33 -13.77 12.59
N LYS A 170 -13.46 -13.91 13.30
CA LYS A 170 -14.11 -12.82 14.03
C LYS A 170 -13.15 -12.25 15.09
N SER A 171 -12.56 -13.12 15.91
CA SER A 171 -11.60 -12.70 16.94
C SER A 171 -10.36 -12.05 16.33
N THR A 172 -9.87 -12.58 15.21
CA THR A 172 -8.69 -12.05 14.52
C THR A 172 -8.92 -10.61 14.03
N ILE A 173 -10.07 -10.33 13.39
CA ILE A 173 -10.42 -8.98 12.94
C ILE A 173 -10.48 -8.02 14.14
N THR A 174 -11.07 -8.44 15.26
CA THR A 174 -11.12 -7.59 16.46
C THR A 174 -9.75 -7.33 17.10
N GLU A 175 -8.82 -8.28 16.97
CA GLU A 175 -7.45 -8.18 17.46
C GLU A 175 -6.60 -7.26 16.59
N TRP A 176 -6.81 -7.26 15.27
CA TRP A 176 -6.19 -6.27 14.37
C TRP A 176 -6.59 -4.85 14.74
N ASP A 177 -7.90 -4.57 14.84
CA ASP A 177 -8.38 -3.24 15.27
C ASP A 177 -7.80 -2.84 16.64
N LYS A 178 -7.76 -3.77 17.61
CA LYS A 178 -7.12 -3.52 18.90
C LYS A 178 -5.64 -3.18 18.76
N SER A 179 -4.90 -3.91 17.93
CA SER A 179 -3.47 -3.72 17.73
C SER A 179 -3.15 -2.38 17.07
N PHE A 180 -3.96 -1.96 16.09
CA PHE A 180 -3.82 -0.64 15.46
C PHE A 180 -4.16 0.48 16.44
N ARG A 181 -5.28 0.40 17.17
CA ARG A 181 -5.64 1.39 18.20
C ARG A 181 -4.60 1.53 19.30
N ASN A 182 -3.97 0.42 19.69
CA ASN A 182 -2.91 0.39 20.69
C ASN A 182 -1.52 0.75 20.12
N LYS A 183 -1.41 1.06 18.83
CA LYS A 183 -0.15 1.35 18.13
C LYS A 183 0.91 0.26 18.30
N SER A 184 0.49 -1.00 18.43
CA SER A 184 1.38 -2.16 18.61
C SER A 184 1.79 -2.81 17.28
N VAL A 185 1.32 -2.29 16.15
CA VAL A 185 1.69 -2.75 14.80
C VAL A 185 3.05 -2.17 14.41
N LYS A 186 4.00 -3.04 14.06
CA LYS A 186 5.38 -2.64 13.72
C LYS A 186 5.53 -2.04 12.32
N ASN A 187 4.60 -2.32 11.40
CA ASN A 187 4.62 -1.74 10.07
C ASN A 187 4.10 -0.30 10.14
N SER A 188 5.02 0.68 10.05
CA SER A 188 4.72 2.11 10.18
C SER A 188 3.75 2.61 9.11
N THR A 189 3.90 2.16 7.86
CA THR A 189 3.02 2.56 6.75
C THR A 189 1.57 2.14 6.98
N ALA A 190 1.35 0.88 7.39
CA ALA A 190 0.01 0.39 7.72
C ALA A 190 -0.58 1.11 8.94
N LEU A 191 0.24 1.42 9.95
CA LEU A 191 -0.20 2.18 11.11
C LEU A 191 -0.59 3.61 10.74
N GLN A 192 0.24 4.30 9.94
CA GLN A 192 -0.04 5.65 9.46
C GLN A 192 -1.32 5.70 8.61
N LEU A 193 -1.53 4.71 7.74
CA LEU A 193 -2.76 4.56 6.97
C LEU A 193 -3.98 4.48 7.91
N TYR A 194 -3.92 3.64 8.94
CA TYR A 194 -5.00 3.51 9.92
C TYR A 194 -5.23 4.83 10.69
N ASP A 195 -4.17 5.41 11.26
CA ASP A 195 -4.24 6.63 12.08
C ASP A 195 -4.81 7.83 11.29
N LEU A 196 -4.48 7.96 10.01
CA LEU A 196 -4.97 9.04 9.16
C LEU A 196 -6.45 8.84 8.76
N GLN A 197 -6.89 7.60 8.60
CA GLN A 197 -8.21 7.28 8.03
C GLN A 197 -9.27 6.99 9.09
N GLU A 198 -8.91 6.44 10.25
CA GLU A 198 -9.84 6.10 11.33
C GLU A 198 -10.78 7.26 11.70
N PRO A 199 -10.29 8.49 11.99
CA PRO A 199 -11.16 9.60 12.34
C PRO A 199 -12.04 10.04 11.17
N LYS A 200 -11.51 9.97 9.94
CA LYS A 200 -12.23 10.36 8.71
C LYS A 200 -13.39 9.41 8.43
N VAL A 201 -13.14 8.10 8.50
CA VAL A 201 -14.15 7.05 8.31
C VAL A 201 -15.22 7.16 9.39
N ALA A 202 -14.84 7.31 10.65
CA ALA A 202 -15.78 7.44 11.76
C ALA A 202 -16.64 8.71 11.63
N ALA A 203 -16.04 9.84 11.28
CA ALA A 203 -16.77 11.10 11.07
C ALA A 203 -17.70 11.03 9.86
N GLN A 204 -17.25 10.46 8.75
CA GLN A 204 -18.05 10.27 7.54
C GLN A 204 -19.33 9.49 7.83
N ILE A 205 -19.24 8.36 8.55
CA ILE A 205 -20.43 7.56 8.88
C ILE A 205 -21.33 8.27 9.90
N LYS A 206 -20.77 8.93 10.91
CA LYS A 206 -21.56 9.67 11.91
C LYS A 206 -22.31 10.86 11.32
N GLY A 207 -21.76 11.49 10.28
CA GLY A 207 -22.38 12.60 9.56
C GLY A 207 -23.60 12.20 8.71
N ILE A 208 -23.79 10.92 8.42
CA ILE A 208 -24.93 10.41 7.65
C ILE A 208 -26.19 10.37 8.53
N ALA A 209 -27.36 10.60 7.95
CA ALA A 209 -28.65 10.48 8.63
C ALA A 209 -28.82 9.08 9.26
N LEU A 210 -29.33 9.02 10.49
CA LEU A 210 -29.40 7.77 11.28
C LEU A 210 -30.04 6.61 10.51
N ALA A 211 -31.11 6.89 9.75
CA ALA A 211 -31.83 5.90 8.93
C ALA A 211 -30.97 5.25 7.82
N LEU A 212 -29.90 5.91 7.36
CA LEU A 212 -29.04 5.45 6.26
C LEU A 212 -27.64 5.01 6.72
N ARG A 213 -27.27 5.26 7.98
CA ARG A 213 -25.90 4.98 8.48
C ARG A 213 -25.50 3.52 8.27
N GLN A 214 -26.42 2.61 8.56
CA GLN A 214 -26.14 1.18 8.52
C GLN A 214 -25.84 0.71 7.10
N GLN A 215 -26.71 1.04 6.14
CA GLN A 215 -26.52 0.72 4.74
C GLN A 215 -25.21 1.32 4.21
N LYS A 216 -24.94 2.60 4.49
CA LYS A 216 -23.72 3.26 3.99
C LYS A 216 -22.44 2.74 4.61
N ALA A 217 -22.48 2.30 5.87
CA ALA A 217 -21.34 1.65 6.49
C ALA A 217 -21.07 0.26 5.90
N GLU A 218 -22.11 -0.49 5.55
CA GLU A 218 -21.96 -1.79 4.87
C GLU A 218 -21.40 -1.62 3.45
N GLU A 219 -21.93 -0.69 2.66
CA GLU A 219 -21.39 -0.34 1.33
C GLU A 219 -19.91 0.07 1.41
N LEU A 220 -19.56 0.91 2.40
CA LEU A 220 -18.18 1.33 2.61
C LEU A 220 -17.28 0.17 3.04
N ALA A 221 -17.76 -0.68 3.96
CA ALA A 221 -17.02 -1.84 4.44
C ALA A 221 -16.76 -2.85 3.30
N ASP A 222 -17.76 -3.17 2.49
CA ASP A 222 -17.64 -4.05 1.33
C ASP A 222 -16.58 -3.53 0.36
N ARG A 223 -16.68 -2.24 -0.01
CA ARG A 223 -15.72 -1.60 -0.91
C ARG A 223 -14.30 -1.66 -0.37
N VAL A 224 -14.09 -1.23 0.88
CA VAL A 224 -12.75 -1.18 1.50
C VAL A 224 -12.13 -2.58 1.59
N VAL A 225 -12.91 -3.60 1.94
CA VAL A 225 -12.42 -4.98 2.03
C VAL A 225 -12.08 -5.52 0.64
N ARG A 226 -12.94 -5.30 -0.36
CA ARG A 226 -12.70 -5.77 -1.73
C ARG A 226 -11.47 -5.11 -2.36
N GLU A 227 -11.32 -3.80 -2.20
CA GLU A 227 -10.14 -3.06 -2.66
C GLU A 227 -8.88 -3.59 -1.96
N ALA A 228 -8.91 -3.75 -0.64
CA ALA A 228 -7.77 -4.28 0.11
C ALA A 228 -7.34 -5.67 -0.38
N LEU A 229 -8.30 -6.55 -0.64
CA LEU A 229 -8.03 -7.92 -1.09
C LEU A 229 -7.72 -8.01 -2.60
N GLY A 230 -7.74 -6.90 -3.34
CA GLY A 230 -7.54 -6.90 -4.79
C GLY A 230 -8.66 -7.61 -5.56
N LEU A 231 -9.86 -7.68 -4.96
CA LEU A 231 -11.05 -8.30 -5.56
C LEU A 231 -11.89 -7.30 -6.36
N SER A 232 -11.56 -6.01 -6.27
CA SER A 232 -12.19 -4.99 -7.10
C SER A 232 -11.57 -5.03 -8.50
N LEU A 233 -12.32 -5.50 -9.50
CA LEU A 233 -11.97 -5.44 -10.92
C LEU A 233 -12.09 -3.98 -11.39
N HIS A 234 -11.03 -3.19 -11.22
CA HIS A 234 -10.85 -1.84 -11.76
C HIS A 234 -11.92 -0.79 -11.39
N PHE A 235 -11.50 0.23 -10.64
CA PHE A 235 -12.04 1.57 -10.87
C PHE A 235 -11.07 2.28 -11.81
N ASN A 236 -11.37 2.31 -13.10
CA ASN A 236 -10.76 3.26 -14.03
C ASN A 236 -11.41 4.62 -13.73
N PRO A 237 -10.70 5.59 -13.10
CA PRO A 237 -11.30 6.89 -12.77
C PRO A 237 -11.70 7.71 -14.01
N ASN A 238 -11.36 7.25 -15.23
CA ASN A 238 -11.76 7.86 -16.49
C ASN A 238 -13.09 7.32 -17.06
N GLU A 239 -13.68 6.28 -16.48
CA GLU A 239 -15.04 5.87 -16.83
C GLU A 239 -16.05 6.67 -15.98
N ARG A 240 -16.41 7.87 -16.48
CA ARG A 240 -17.63 8.55 -16.03
C ARG A 240 -18.84 7.96 -16.78
N PRO A 241 -20.03 7.91 -16.15
CA PRO A 241 -21.28 7.69 -16.87
C PRO A 241 -21.55 8.80 -17.89
#